data_AF-A0A8H7UTT3-F1
#
_entry.id   AF-A0A8H7UTT3-F1
#
_cell.length_a   1.000
_cell.length_b   1.000
_cell.length_c   1.000
_cell.angle_alpha   90.00
_cell.angle_beta   90.00
_cell.angle_gamma   90.00
#
_symmetry.space_group_name_H-M   'P 1'
#
loop_
_entity.id
_entity.type
_entity.pdbx_description
1 polymer ?
#
loop_
_entity_poly.entity_id
_entity_poly.type
_entity_poly.pdbx_seq_one_letter_code
_entity_poly.pdbx_strand_id
1 'polypeptide(L)'
;MKYEEELLSRLRGICLIQCVGYRLELPIHTVATASALFHRFYSRRSFFEYKANKIAQACVFIACKSDESSRRANDIAKSWLYKPNQTLSEKRINKFIADLLYYELIVLEITCFDMQIDHPYFELFEFAKEINTPNDVVHAALAFITDRLPLCLWYDSRSIASAALLMGYHGHDIKFPADTNSVWGQFLEANSDLIGEIAGSIMEVYKLPKKYSNTHHNSSNNNATNNNTYHSNNNKR
;
A
#
# COMPACT_ATOMS: atom_id res chain seq x y z
N MET A 1 -18.23 -10.44 5.54
CA MET A 1 -16.77 -10.69 5.60
C MET A 1 -16.34 -10.34 7.01
N LYS A 2 -15.48 -11.13 7.64
CA LYS A 2 -14.94 -10.74 8.97
C LYS A 2 -13.98 -9.56 8.80
N TYR A 3 -13.81 -8.74 9.84
CA TYR A 3 -12.90 -7.58 9.82
C TYR A 3 -11.49 -7.95 9.34
N GLU A 4 -10.90 -9.01 9.91
CA GLU A 4 -9.55 -9.46 9.53
C GLU A 4 -9.44 -9.87 8.05
N GLU A 5 -10.46 -10.53 7.50
CA GLU A 5 -10.49 -10.95 6.09
C GLU A 5 -10.56 -9.75 5.14
N GLU A 6 -11.34 -8.73 5.53
CA GLU A 6 -11.44 -7.48 4.79
C GLU A 6 -10.11 -6.72 4.82
N LEU A 7 -9.51 -6.57 6.00
CA LEU A 7 -8.22 -5.93 6.17
C LEU A 7 -7.14 -6.62 5.33
N LEU A 8 -7.08 -7.94 5.33
CA LEU A 8 -6.16 -8.71 4.48
C LEU A 8 -6.43 -8.48 2.98
N SER A 9 -7.69 -8.36 2.58
CA SER A 9 -8.06 -8.07 1.20
C SER A 9 -7.61 -6.66 0.78
N ARG A 10 -7.73 -5.68 1.68
CA ARG A 10 -7.21 -4.33 1.48
C ARG A 10 -5.69 -4.33 1.34
N LEU A 11 -4.99 -4.96 2.28
CA LEU A 11 -3.53 -5.07 2.28
C LEU A 11 -2.99 -5.71 1.00
N ARG A 12 -3.65 -6.76 0.50
CA ARG A 12 -3.29 -7.40 -0.78
C ARG A 12 -3.51 -6.46 -1.97
N GLY A 13 -4.62 -5.72 -2.00
CA GLY A 13 -4.89 -4.72 -3.03
C GLY A 13 -3.82 -3.64 -3.08
N ILE A 14 -3.49 -3.07 -1.92
CA ILE A 14 -2.47 -2.02 -1.78
C ILE A 14 -1.08 -2.52 -2.15
N CYS A 15 -0.73 -3.75 -1.74
CA CYS A 15 0.54 -4.37 -2.12
C CYS A 15 0.67 -4.47 -3.66
N LEU A 16 -0.41 -4.84 -4.36
CA LEU A 16 -0.41 -4.87 -5.82
C LEU A 16 -0.25 -3.47 -6.44
N ILE A 17 -0.93 -2.46 -5.87
CA ILE A 17 -0.77 -1.05 -6.27
C ILE A 17 0.68 -0.62 -6.13
N GLN A 18 1.31 -0.88 -4.98
CA GLN A 18 2.71 -0.56 -4.70
C GLN A 18 3.68 -1.29 -5.64
N CYS A 19 3.48 -2.60 -5.87
CA CYS A 19 4.31 -3.36 -6.81
C CYS A 19 4.24 -2.83 -8.23
N VAL A 20 3.06 -2.44 -8.70
CA VAL A 20 2.87 -1.88 -10.04
C VAL A 20 3.40 -0.46 -10.11
N GLY A 21 3.20 0.35 -9.07
CA GLY A 21 3.78 1.68 -8.94
C GLY A 21 5.30 1.65 -9.04
N TYR A 22 5.95 0.71 -8.35
CA TYR A 22 7.39 0.49 -8.46
C TYR A 22 7.82 0.13 -9.90
N ARG A 23 7.12 -0.80 -10.56
CA ARG A 23 7.44 -1.22 -11.95
C ARG A 23 7.24 -0.11 -12.98
N LEU A 24 6.31 0.81 -12.72
CA LEU A 24 5.99 1.94 -13.60
C LEU A 24 6.75 3.21 -13.22
N GLU A 25 7.61 3.12 -12.19
CA GLU A 25 8.36 4.25 -11.62
C GLU A 25 7.45 5.43 -11.31
N LEU A 26 6.31 5.14 -10.66
CA LEU A 26 5.37 6.17 -10.26
C LEU A 26 5.89 6.94 -9.04
N PRO A 27 5.65 8.25 -8.96
CA PRO A 27 5.90 9.02 -7.75
C PRO A 27 5.15 8.45 -6.56
N ILE A 28 5.73 8.59 -5.35
CA ILE A 28 5.12 8.11 -4.10
C ILE A 28 3.72 8.68 -3.88
N HIS A 29 3.51 9.98 -4.18
CA HIS A 29 2.20 10.62 -4.04
C HIS A 29 1.16 9.99 -4.96
N THR A 30 1.50 9.63 -6.20
CA THR A 30 0.58 8.95 -7.12
C THR A 30 0.17 7.57 -6.60
N VAL A 31 1.11 6.82 -6.03
CA VAL A 31 0.83 5.52 -5.41
C VAL A 31 -0.07 5.69 -4.18
N ALA A 32 0.17 6.71 -3.37
CA ALA A 32 -0.65 7.05 -2.22
C ALA A 32 -2.07 7.45 -2.64
N THR A 33 -2.21 8.27 -3.69
CA THR A 33 -3.49 8.65 -4.29
C THR A 33 -4.27 7.40 -4.72
N ALA A 34 -3.62 6.47 -5.43
CA ALA A 34 -4.24 5.21 -5.84
C ALA A 34 -4.71 4.36 -4.65
N SER A 35 -3.90 4.25 -3.61
CA SER A 35 -4.23 3.54 -2.36
C SER A 35 -5.43 4.16 -1.64
N ALA A 36 -5.47 5.49 -1.53
CA ALA A 36 -6.56 6.22 -0.89
C ALA A 36 -7.89 6.05 -1.65
N LEU A 37 -7.88 6.12 -2.98
CA LEU A 37 -9.07 5.82 -3.81
C LEU A 37 -9.55 4.39 -3.62
N PHE A 38 -8.62 3.44 -3.56
CA PHE A 38 -8.95 2.04 -3.32
C PHE A 38 -9.65 1.87 -1.97
N HIS A 39 -9.15 2.54 -0.92
CA HIS A 39 -9.82 2.57 0.37
C HIS A 39 -11.20 3.22 0.31
N ARG A 40 -11.32 4.41 -0.33
CA ARG A 40 -12.60 5.13 -0.50
C ARG A 40 -13.65 4.25 -1.18
N PHE A 41 -13.24 3.53 -2.22
CA PHE A 41 -14.11 2.61 -2.96
C PHE A 41 -14.69 1.53 -2.04
N TYR A 42 -13.84 0.82 -1.31
CA TYR A 42 -14.28 -0.28 -0.43
C TYR A 42 -14.90 0.20 0.88
N SER A 43 -14.87 1.50 1.19
CA SER A 43 -15.71 2.07 2.24
C SER A 43 -17.18 2.19 1.81
N ARG A 44 -17.46 2.14 0.49
CA ARG A 44 -18.82 2.24 -0.08
C ARG A 44 -19.31 0.94 -0.72
N ARG A 45 -18.39 0.06 -1.15
CA ARG A 45 -18.70 -1.20 -1.85
C ARG A 45 -18.08 -2.42 -1.19
N SER A 46 -18.64 -3.59 -1.51
CA SER A 46 -18.17 -4.87 -0.98
C SER A 46 -17.10 -5.52 -1.85
N PHE A 47 -16.15 -6.19 -1.19
CA PHE A 47 -15.19 -7.11 -1.83
C PHE A 47 -15.82 -8.34 -2.49
N PHE A 48 -17.07 -8.68 -2.14
CA PHE A 48 -17.81 -9.75 -2.81
C PHE A 48 -18.40 -9.32 -4.16
N GLU A 49 -18.73 -8.04 -4.30
CA GLU A 49 -19.31 -7.46 -5.51
C GLU A 49 -18.21 -7.14 -6.53
N TYR A 50 -17.14 -6.50 -6.06
CA TYR A 50 -16.04 -6.06 -6.89
C TYR A 50 -14.73 -6.72 -6.50
N LYS A 51 -14.01 -7.26 -7.50
CA LYS A 51 -12.72 -7.91 -7.26
C LYS A 51 -11.64 -6.86 -6.98
N ALA A 52 -10.96 -7.00 -5.83
CA ALA A 52 -9.83 -6.15 -5.41
C ALA A 52 -8.84 -5.85 -6.53
N ASN A 53 -8.42 -6.87 -7.28
CA ASN A 53 -7.46 -6.71 -8.38
C ASN A 53 -7.95 -5.78 -9.49
N LYS A 54 -9.24 -5.80 -9.82
CA LYS A 54 -9.80 -4.97 -10.90
C LYS A 54 -9.94 -3.52 -10.46
N ILE A 55 -10.36 -3.30 -9.23
CA ILE A 55 -10.45 -1.96 -8.64
C ILE A 55 -9.06 -1.35 -8.48
N ALA A 56 -8.09 -2.12 -7.98
CA ALA A 56 -6.70 -1.65 -7.84
C ALA A 56 -6.08 -1.21 -9.18
N GLN A 57 -6.36 -1.95 -10.27
CA GLN A 57 -5.95 -1.56 -11.63
C GLN A 57 -6.52 -0.19 -12.04
N ALA A 58 -7.82 -0.01 -11.83
CA ALA A 58 -8.51 1.24 -12.13
C ALA A 58 -8.00 2.40 -11.26
N CYS A 59 -7.83 2.20 -9.95
CA CYS A 59 -7.30 3.22 -9.04
C CYS A 59 -5.92 3.73 -9.47
N VAL A 60 -5.00 2.83 -9.86
CA VAL A 60 -3.68 3.23 -10.39
C VAL A 60 -3.84 4.06 -11.66
N PHE A 61 -4.69 3.63 -12.59
CA PHE A 61 -4.89 4.34 -13.86
C PHE A 61 -5.47 5.74 -13.65
N ILE A 62 -6.44 5.88 -12.75
CA ILE A 62 -7.05 7.18 -12.44
C ILE A 62 -6.04 8.09 -11.72
N ALA A 63 -5.29 7.57 -10.73
CA ALA A 63 -4.27 8.34 -10.03
C ALA A 63 -3.17 8.86 -10.96
N CYS A 64 -2.72 8.04 -11.92
CA CYS A 64 -1.76 8.51 -12.93
C CYS A 64 -2.33 9.66 -13.78
N LYS A 65 -3.63 9.67 -14.05
CA LYS A 65 -4.28 10.75 -14.80
C LYS A 65 -4.45 12.02 -13.96
N SER A 66 -4.76 11.89 -12.67
CA SER A 66 -4.96 13.05 -11.79
C SER A 66 -3.66 13.77 -11.44
N ASP A 67 -2.57 13.03 -11.23
CA ASP A 67 -1.33 13.56 -10.65
C ASP A 67 -0.28 13.93 -11.71
N GLU A 68 -0.72 14.23 -12.95
CA GLU A 68 0.13 14.53 -14.12
C GLU A 68 1.19 13.47 -14.48
N SER A 69 1.18 12.32 -13.80
CA SER A 69 2.08 11.18 -14.02
C SER A 69 1.49 10.16 -15.02
N SER A 70 0.79 10.66 -16.04
CA SER A 70 -0.06 9.85 -16.92
C SER A 70 0.71 8.72 -17.59
N ARG A 71 0.19 7.50 -17.45
CA ARG A 71 0.69 6.28 -18.08
C ARG A 71 -0.36 5.74 -19.04
N ARG A 72 0.08 5.26 -20.20
CA ARG A 72 -0.85 4.63 -21.17
C ARG A 72 -1.42 3.36 -20.57
N ALA A 73 -2.69 3.08 -20.87
CA ALA A 73 -3.37 1.85 -20.43
C ALA A 73 -2.61 0.58 -20.83
N ASN A 74 -1.92 0.60 -21.97
CA ASN A 74 -1.06 -0.50 -22.42
C ASN A 74 0.14 -0.73 -21.49
N ASP A 75 0.78 0.34 -21.02
CA ASP A 75 1.95 0.23 -20.13
C ASP A 75 1.52 -0.32 -18.76
N ILE A 76 0.37 0.13 -18.25
CA ILE A 76 -0.25 -0.44 -17.04
C ILE A 76 -0.60 -1.92 -17.24
N ALA A 77 -1.21 -2.28 -18.37
CA ALA A 77 -1.57 -3.66 -18.68
C ALA A 77 -0.33 -4.57 -18.71
N LYS A 78 0.76 -4.13 -19.34
CA LYS A 78 2.04 -4.85 -19.38
C LYS A 78 2.61 -5.04 -17.98
N SER A 79 2.66 -3.98 -17.17
CA SER A 79 3.19 -4.04 -15.79
C SER A 79 2.36 -4.93 -14.88
N TRP A 80 1.04 -4.96 -15.06
CA TRP A 80 0.13 -5.80 -14.27
C TRP A 80 0.16 -7.27 -14.69
N LEU A 81 0.20 -7.53 -16.00
CA LEU A 81 0.22 -8.88 -16.56
C LEU A 81 1.61 -9.51 -16.58
N TYR A 82 2.65 -8.74 -16.24
CA TYR A 82 4.03 -9.18 -16.25
C TYR A 82 4.22 -10.49 -15.48
N LYS A 83 4.75 -11.48 -16.18
CA LYS A 83 5.19 -12.77 -15.65
C LYS A 83 6.56 -13.09 -16.25
N PRO A 84 7.52 -13.55 -15.44
CA PRO A 84 8.83 -13.93 -15.96
C PRO A 84 8.66 -15.05 -17.00
N ASN A 85 9.39 -14.93 -18.12
CA ASN A 85 9.44 -15.92 -19.20
C ASN A 85 8.10 -16.16 -19.94
N GLN A 86 7.15 -15.24 -19.87
CA GLN A 86 5.89 -15.34 -20.61
C GLN A 86 5.69 -14.16 -21.57
N THR A 87 5.58 -14.45 -22.87
CA THR A 87 5.16 -13.48 -23.88
C THR A 87 3.68 -13.16 -23.71
N LEU A 88 3.36 -11.86 -23.65
CA LEU A 88 1.99 -11.37 -23.54
C LEU A 88 1.35 -11.29 -24.93
N SER A 89 0.26 -12.02 -25.13
CA SER A 89 -0.56 -11.91 -26.34
C SER A 89 -1.32 -10.57 -26.36
N GLU A 90 -1.36 -9.92 -27.52
CA GLU A 90 -2.12 -8.68 -27.75
C GLU A 90 -3.61 -8.81 -27.38
N LYS A 91 -4.23 -9.97 -27.65
CA LYS A 91 -5.63 -10.24 -27.27
C LYS A 91 -5.85 -10.09 -25.77
N ARG A 92 -4.87 -10.49 -24.96
CA ARG A 92 -4.94 -10.42 -23.50
C ARG A 92 -4.78 -8.97 -23.01
N ILE A 93 -3.91 -8.21 -23.64
CA ILE A 93 -3.71 -6.78 -23.37
C ILE A 93 -4.98 -6.01 -23.71
N ASN A 94 -5.55 -6.22 -24.90
CA ASN A 94 -6.76 -5.51 -25.33
C ASN A 94 -7.96 -5.83 -24.42
N LYS A 95 -8.13 -7.09 -24.01
CA LYS A 95 -9.15 -7.45 -23.01
C LYS A 95 -8.92 -6.77 -21.67
N PHE A 96 -7.67 -6.71 -21.21
CA PHE A 96 -7.33 -6.01 -19.97
C PHE A 96 -7.66 -4.53 -20.06
N ILE A 97 -7.32 -3.86 -21.17
CA ILE A 97 -7.60 -2.44 -21.37
C ILE A 97 -9.12 -2.18 -21.39
N ALA A 98 -9.89 -3.03 -22.07
CA ALA A 98 -11.35 -2.91 -22.07
C ALA A 98 -11.94 -3.03 -20.66
N ASP A 99 -11.49 -4.02 -19.88
CA ASP A 99 -11.90 -4.16 -18.47
C ASP A 99 -11.45 -2.93 -17.65
N LEU A 100 -10.23 -2.46 -17.83
CA LEU A 100 -9.67 -1.32 -17.11
C LEU A 100 -10.52 -0.06 -17.30
N LEU A 101 -10.88 0.25 -18.55
CA LEU A 101 -11.71 1.41 -18.88
C LEU A 101 -13.14 1.28 -18.33
N TYR A 102 -13.68 0.07 -18.28
CA TYR A 102 -14.98 -0.19 -17.65
C TYR A 102 -14.93 0.06 -16.13
N TYR A 103 -13.92 -0.47 -15.44
CA TYR A 103 -13.78 -0.27 -13.99
C TYR A 103 -13.35 1.15 -13.61
N GLU A 104 -12.65 1.87 -14.50
CA GLU A 104 -12.36 3.29 -14.31
C GLU A 104 -13.64 4.09 -14.07
N LEU A 105 -14.66 3.93 -14.93
CA LEU A 105 -15.92 4.64 -14.80
C LEU A 105 -16.63 4.33 -13.48
N ILE A 106 -16.63 3.06 -13.08
CA ILE A 106 -17.24 2.60 -11.82
C ILE A 106 -16.52 3.21 -10.62
N VAL A 107 -15.19 3.22 -10.61
CA VAL A 107 -14.42 3.80 -9.52
C VAL A 107 -14.69 5.30 -9.42
N LEU A 108 -14.64 6.03 -10.54
CA LEU A 108 -14.93 7.46 -10.57
C LEU A 108 -16.33 7.79 -10.05
N GLU A 109 -17.34 7.03 -10.45
CA GLU A 109 -18.72 7.22 -9.99
C GLU A 109 -18.82 7.01 -8.46
N ILE A 110 -18.24 5.93 -7.94
CA ILE A 110 -18.32 5.57 -6.52
C ILE A 110 -17.45 6.48 -5.65
N THR A 111 -16.33 6.99 -6.17
CA THR A 111 -15.52 8.01 -5.49
C THR A 111 -16.09 9.41 -5.67
N CYS A 112 -17.20 9.57 -6.38
CA CYS A 112 -17.85 10.84 -6.67
C CYS A 112 -16.93 11.83 -7.39
N PHE A 113 -16.03 11.32 -8.23
CA PHE A 113 -14.99 12.09 -8.94
C PHE A 113 -14.07 12.87 -7.99
N ASP A 114 -14.07 12.54 -6.69
CA ASP A 114 -13.19 13.14 -5.69
C ASP A 114 -11.85 12.43 -5.68
N MET A 115 -10.92 13.03 -6.44
CA MET A 115 -9.54 12.61 -6.60
C MET A 115 -8.58 13.44 -5.75
N GLN A 116 -9.08 14.44 -5.02
CA GLN A 116 -8.26 15.29 -4.17
C GLN A 116 -8.05 14.57 -2.84
N ILE A 117 -6.79 14.23 -2.59
CA ILE A 117 -6.38 13.51 -1.39
C ILE A 117 -5.22 14.28 -0.78
N ASP A 118 -5.45 14.77 0.44
CA ASP A 118 -4.43 15.45 1.22
C ASP A 118 -3.50 14.43 1.86
N HIS A 119 -2.28 14.34 1.33
CA HIS A 119 -1.29 13.39 1.83
C HIS A 119 -0.46 13.99 2.98
N PRO A 120 -0.14 13.20 4.02
CA PRO A 120 0.63 13.66 5.18
C PRO A 120 2.10 13.97 4.90
N TYR A 121 2.60 13.72 3.69
CA TYR A 121 4.01 13.91 3.34
C TYR A 121 4.46 15.37 3.49
N PHE A 122 3.64 16.33 3.03
CA PHE A 122 3.98 17.75 3.10
C PHE A 122 4.11 18.21 4.56
N GLU A 123 3.10 17.90 5.37
CA GLU A 123 3.06 18.26 6.79
C GLU A 123 4.21 17.59 7.57
N LEU A 124 4.57 16.35 7.22
CA LEU A 124 5.74 15.68 7.81
C LEU A 124 7.03 16.47 7.57
N PHE A 125 7.27 16.93 6.33
CA PHE A 125 8.47 17.69 6.00
C PHE A 125 8.48 19.08 6.63
N GLU A 126 7.33 19.77 6.72
CA GLU A 126 7.21 21.06 7.42
C GLU A 126 7.54 20.91 8.91
N PHE A 127 6.95 19.93 9.60
CA PHE A 127 7.25 19.66 11.02
C PHE A 127 8.70 19.24 11.22
N ALA A 128 9.23 18.36 10.37
CA ALA A 128 10.62 17.93 10.45
C ALA A 128 11.62 19.08 10.27
N LYS A 129 11.29 20.05 9.42
CA LYS A 129 12.11 21.25 9.20
C LYS A 129 12.03 22.22 10.37
N GLU A 130 10.85 22.39 10.97
CA GLU A 130 10.63 23.27 12.13
C GLU A 130 11.48 22.85 13.33
N ILE A 131 11.53 21.54 13.64
CA ILE A 131 12.27 21.00 14.80
C ILE A 131 13.67 20.49 14.46
N ASN A 132 14.13 20.72 13.23
CA ASN A 132 15.44 20.29 12.72
C ASN A 132 15.71 18.78 12.93
N THR A 133 14.73 17.95 12.55
CA THR A 133 14.75 16.49 12.69
C THR A 133 15.88 15.86 11.87
N PRO A 134 16.64 14.89 12.43
CA PRO A 134 17.61 14.11 11.66
C PRO A 134 16.96 13.35 10.50
N ASN A 135 17.63 13.29 9.35
CA ASN A 135 17.11 12.60 8.16
C ASN A 135 16.70 11.15 8.42
N ASP A 136 17.45 10.43 9.27
CA ASP A 136 17.14 9.04 9.61
C ASP A 136 15.75 8.90 10.25
N VAL A 137 15.39 9.83 11.14
CA VAL A 137 14.08 9.87 11.78
C VAL A 137 12.98 10.21 10.78
N VAL A 138 13.24 11.13 9.84
CA VAL A 138 12.29 11.46 8.77
C VAL A 138 12.03 10.24 7.88
N HIS A 139 13.08 9.50 7.52
CA HIS A 139 12.95 8.26 6.75
C HIS A 139 12.17 7.18 7.50
N ALA A 140 12.40 7.04 8.81
CA ALA A 140 11.61 6.14 9.66
C ALA A 140 10.13 6.59 9.72
N ALA A 141 9.87 7.88 9.90
CA ALA A 141 8.53 8.45 9.92
C ALA A 141 7.78 8.20 8.60
N LEU A 142 8.44 8.39 7.45
CA LEU A 142 7.88 8.06 6.14
C LEU A 142 7.47 6.58 6.03
N ALA A 143 8.20 5.66 6.68
CA ALA A 143 7.84 4.25 6.71
C ALA A 143 6.59 3.95 7.56
N PHE A 144 6.28 4.80 8.55
CA PHE A 144 5.07 4.71 9.38
C PHE A 144 3.84 5.34 8.72
N ILE A 145 4.03 6.30 7.80
CA ILE A 145 2.96 6.76 6.90
C ILE A 145 2.61 5.61 5.96
N THR A 146 1.68 4.78 6.41
CA THR A 146 1.33 3.55 5.71
C THR A 146 0.05 3.73 4.92
N ASP A 147 0.17 3.69 3.59
CA ASP A 147 -1.00 3.62 2.69
C ASP A 147 -1.82 2.34 2.89
N ARG A 148 -1.29 1.39 3.68
CA ARG A 148 -1.90 0.09 3.98
C ARG A 148 -3.20 0.21 4.78
N LEU A 149 -3.33 1.27 5.57
CA LEU A 149 -4.54 1.57 6.31
C LEU A 149 -5.27 2.75 5.66
N PRO A 150 -6.61 2.81 5.79
CA PRO A 150 -7.41 3.94 5.32
C PRO A 150 -7.28 5.16 6.26
N LEU A 151 -6.09 5.44 6.82
CA LEU A 151 -5.91 6.53 7.78
C LEU A 151 -6.26 7.89 7.17
N CYS A 152 -5.94 8.09 5.90
CA CYS A 152 -6.30 9.30 5.14
C CYS A 152 -7.81 9.50 4.96
N LEU A 153 -8.65 8.53 5.34
CA LEU A 153 -10.11 8.67 5.35
C LEU A 153 -10.66 9.02 6.72
N TRP A 154 -9.89 8.80 7.77
CA TRP A 154 -10.34 8.92 9.15
C TRP A 154 -9.71 10.11 9.87
N TYR A 155 -8.48 10.45 9.50
CA TYR A 155 -7.67 11.45 10.17
C TYR A 155 -7.13 12.47 9.17
N ASP A 156 -6.90 13.68 9.65
CA ASP A 156 -6.27 14.74 8.88
C ASP A 156 -4.76 14.47 8.68
N SER A 157 -4.22 15.06 7.62
CA SER A 157 -2.83 14.86 7.20
C SER A 157 -1.81 15.31 8.27
N ARG A 158 -2.13 16.32 9.09
CA ARG A 158 -1.24 16.80 10.16
C ARG A 158 -1.18 15.83 11.33
N SER A 159 -2.32 15.27 11.73
CA SER A 159 -2.39 14.28 12.80
C SER A 159 -1.64 13.00 12.41
N ILE A 160 -1.80 12.53 11.16
CA ILE A 160 -1.06 11.36 10.66
C ILE A 160 0.45 11.65 10.61
N ALA A 161 0.86 12.81 10.08
CA ALA A 161 2.26 13.21 10.02
C ALA A 161 2.89 13.30 11.41
N SER A 162 2.17 13.89 12.38
CA SER A 162 2.62 14.02 13.77
C SER A 162 2.80 12.66 14.44
N ALA A 163 1.83 11.76 14.28
CA ALA A 163 1.95 10.40 14.80
C ALA A 163 3.13 9.64 14.17
N ALA A 164 3.29 9.73 12.85
CA ALA A 164 4.41 9.09 12.16
C ALA A 164 5.77 9.63 12.61
N LEU A 165 5.88 10.95 12.79
CA LEU A 165 7.10 11.60 13.27
C LEU A 165 7.44 11.19 14.70
N LEU A 166 6.45 11.19 15.59
CA LEU A 166 6.60 10.74 16.98
C LEU A 166 7.05 9.26 17.04
N MET A 167 6.45 8.40 16.22
CA MET A 167 6.87 7.01 16.09
C MET A 167 8.30 6.89 15.53
N GLY A 168 8.70 7.75 14.60
CA GLY A 168 10.07 7.84 14.09
C GLY A 168 11.09 8.14 15.18
N TYR A 169 10.82 9.14 16.02
CA TYR A 169 11.67 9.48 17.17
C TYR A 169 11.76 8.34 18.17
N HIS A 170 10.63 7.74 18.53
CA HIS A 170 10.59 6.58 19.41
C HIS A 170 11.35 5.38 18.85
N GLY A 171 11.31 5.14 17.54
CA GLY A 171 12.03 4.03 16.90
C GLY A 171 13.56 4.17 16.90
N HIS A 172 14.08 5.40 17.02
CA HIS A 172 15.52 5.69 17.02
C HIS A 172 16.08 6.00 18.43
N ASP A 173 15.26 5.90 19.48
CA ASP A 173 15.62 6.26 20.86
C ASP A 173 16.17 7.70 21.00
N ILE A 174 15.78 8.60 20.09
CA ILE A 174 16.18 10.00 20.12
C ILE A 174 15.19 10.77 20.99
N LYS A 175 15.71 11.57 21.93
CA LYS A 175 14.87 12.42 22.75
C LYS A 175 14.13 13.43 21.88
N PHE A 176 12.83 13.42 22.07
CA PHE A 176 11.92 14.32 21.42
C PHE A 176 12.24 15.79 21.80
N PRO A 177 12.48 16.71 20.83
CA PRO A 177 12.63 18.14 21.13
C PRO A 177 11.29 18.70 21.59
N ALA A 178 11.05 18.70 22.91
CA ALA A 178 9.83 19.16 23.55
C ALA A 178 9.72 20.70 23.56
N ASP A 179 9.88 21.32 22.39
CA ASP A 179 9.74 22.75 22.21
C ASP A 179 8.26 23.12 22.12
N THR A 180 7.66 23.47 23.25
CA THR A 180 6.26 23.91 23.39
C THR A 180 5.96 25.25 22.71
N ASN A 181 6.99 25.97 22.25
CA ASN A 181 6.83 27.19 21.48
C ASN A 181 6.62 26.95 19.98
N SER A 182 6.94 25.76 19.47
CA SER A 182 6.74 25.41 18.06
C SER A 182 5.27 25.18 17.75
N VAL A 183 4.86 25.46 16.50
CA VAL A 183 3.48 25.20 16.02
C VAL A 183 3.16 23.73 16.16
N TRP A 184 4.13 22.87 15.82
CA TRP A 184 3.98 21.43 15.98
C TRP A 184 3.92 20.98 17.44
N GLY A 185 4.72 21.55 18.33
CA GLY A 185 4.67 21.24 19.77
C GLY A 185 3.31 21.55 20.40
N GLN A 186 2.74 22.72 20.09
CA GLN A 186 1.38 23.09 20.53
C GLN A 186 0.31 22.16 19.96
N PHE A 187 0.47 21.75 18.69
CA PHE A 187 -0.44 20.81 18.05
C PHE A 187 -0.38 19.42 18.71
N LEU A 188 0.81 18.96 19.08
CA LEU A 188 1.03 17.69 19.76
C LEU A 188 0.40 17.69 21.17
N GLU A 189 0.56 18.77 21.93
CA GLU A 189 -0.08 18.91 23.24
C GLU A 189 -1.61 18.89 23.15
N ALA A 190 -2.16 19.65 22.19
CA ALA A 190 -3.61 19.76 21.99
C ALA A 190 -4.26 18.45 21.51
N ASN A 191 -3.53 17.61 20.76
CA ASN A 191 -4.06 16.40 20.12
C ASN A 191 -3.36 15.11 20.59
N SER A 192 -2.78 15.12 21.78
CA SER A 192 -1.96 14.01 22.31
C SER A 192 -2.72 12.66 22.33
N ASP A 193 -3.98 12.65 22.77
CA ASP A 193 -4.82 11.46 22.78
C ASP A 193 -5.06 10.90 21.37
N LEU A 194 -5.44 11.77 20.42
CA LEU A 194 -5.68 11.41 19.02
C LEU A 194 -4.41 10.84 18.35
N ILE A 195 -3.26 11.47 18.60
CA ILE A 195 -1.98 11.03 18.04
C ILE A 195 -1.60 9.65 18.60
N GLY A 196 -1.88 9.39 19.88
CA GLY A 196 -1.73 8.07 20.49
C GLY A 196 -2.61 7.00 19.84
N GLU A 197 -3.87 7.31 19.53
CA GLU A 197 -4.79 6.41 18.84
C GLU A 197 -4.33 6.08 17.41
N ILE A 198 -3.88 7.09 16.66
CA ILE A 198 -3.34 6.91 15.30
C ILE A 198 -2.09 6.03 15.33
N ALA A 199 -1.16 6.30 16.25
CA ALA A 199 0.05 5.50 16.42
C ALA A 199 -0.27 4.05 16.80
N GLY A 200 -1.25 3.84 17.68
CA GLY A 200 -1.77 2.52 18.04
C GLY A 200 -2.33 1.77 16.83
N SER A 201 -3.12 2.46 16.01
CA SER A 201 -3.70 1.91 14.77
C SER A 201 -2.62 1.52 13.76
N ILE A 202 -1.61 2.37 13.55
CA ILE A 202 -0.45 2.07 12.69
C ILE A 202 0.26 0.80 13.19
N MET A 203 0.52 0.72 14.50
CA MET A 203 1.23 -0.41 15.11
C MET A 203 0.46 -1.74 14.99
N GLU A 204 -0.88 -1.71 14.97
CA GLU A 204 -1.70 -2.90 14.80
C GLU A 204 -1.40 -3.65 13.50
N VAL A 205 -1.11 -2.94 12.42
CA VAL A 205 -0.73 -3.52 11.13
C VAL A 205 0.52 -4.38 11.24
N TYR A 206 1.48 -3.97 12.07
CA TYR A 206 2.75 -4.69 12.26
C TYR A 206 2.59 -5.91 13.19
N LYS A 207 1.50 -5.97 13.98
CA LYS A 207 1.16 -7.12 14.82
C LYS A 207 0.47 -8.24 14.03
N LEU A 208 -0.05 -7.95 12.84
CA LEU A 208 -0.68 -8.96 11.99
C LEU A 208 0.36 -10.04 11.61
N PRO A 209 0.03 -11.34 11.73
CA PRO A 209 0.99 -12.39 11.47
C PRO A 209 1.51 -12.34 10.03
N LYS A 210 2.84 -12.40 9.86
CA LYS A 210 3.56 -12.56 8.58
C LYS A 210 3.14 -13.80 7.75
N LYS A 211 2.14 -14.57 8.20
CA LYS A 211 1.70 -15.86 7.63
C LYS A 211 1.20 -15.81 6.18
N TYR A 212 1.03 -14.62 5.58
CA TYR A 212 0.47 -14.51 4.23
C TYR A 212 1.42 -13.91 3.18
N SER A 213 2.70 -13.68 3.51
CA SER A 213 3.74 -13.39 2.51
C SER A 213 4.09 -14.60 1.63
N ASN A 214 3.62 -15.82 1.98
CA ASN A 214 3.97 -17.08 1.31
C ASN A 214 2.76 -17.86 0.77
N THR A 215 1.80 -17.22 0.10
CA THR A 215 0.73 -17.95 -0.62
C THR A 215 0.85 -17.81 -2.13
N HIS A 216 2.03 -18.07 -2.68
CA HIS A 216 2.23 -18.52 -4.07
C HIS A 216 3.60 -19.19 -4.20
N HIS A 217 3.76 -20.39 -3.62
CA HIS A 217 4.82 -21.29 -4.09
C HIS A 217 4.54 -22.80 -4.00
N ASN A 218 3.32 -23.24 -3.69
CA ASN A 218 3.01 -24.67 -3.69
C ASN A 218 1.76 -24.98 -4.51
N SER A 219 1.98 -25.18 -5.81
CA SER A 219 1.14 -26.05 -6.63
C SER A 219 1.98 -26.57 -7.80
N SER A 220 3.03 -27.34 -7.47
CA SER A 220 3.74 -28.30 -8.33
C SER A 220 4.66 -29.16 -7.46
N ASN A 221 4.08 -30.14 -6.75
CA ASN A 221 4.70 -31.45 -6.46
C ASN A 221 3.87 -32.16 -5.40
N ASN A 222 2.84 -32.84 -5.87
CA ASN A 222 2.30 -34.04 -5.24
C ASN A 222 1.70 -34.86 -6.36
N ASN A 223 2.53 -35.71 -6.97
CA ASN A 223 2.15 -36.92 -7.71
C ASN A 223 3.43 -37.67 -8.14
N ALA A 224 4.00 -38.44 -7.22
CA ALA A 224 4.76 -39.64 -7.53
C ALA A 224 4.84 -40.48 -6.25
N THR A 225 3.77 -41.24 -6.03
CA THR A 225 3.72 -42.38 -5.12
C THR A 225 4.85 -43.37 -5.43
N ASN A 226 5.50 -43.81 -4.35
CA ASN A 226 6.11 -45.12 -4.12
C ASN A 226 6.22 -46.08 -5.31
N ASN A 227 7.43 -46.54 -5.59
CA ASN A 227 7.74 -47.98 -5.54
C ASN A 227 9.25 -48.26 -5.50
N ASN A 228 9.62 -49.03 -4.47
CA ASN A 228 10.50 -50.20 -4.55
C ASN A 228 12.05 -50.05 -4.56
N THR A 229 12.59 -50.43 -3.39
CA THR A 229 13.56 -51.53 -3.15
C THR A 229 15.04 -51.40 -3.52
N TYR A 230 15.86 -51.59 -2.47
CA TYR A 230 17.11 -52.36 -2.37
C TYR A 230 18.13 -52.30 -3.53
N HIS A 231 19.31 -51.73 -3.28
CA HIS A 231 20.52 -52.52 -2.95
C HIS A 231 21.72 -51.60 -2.66
N SER A 232 22.34 -51.77 -1.50
CA SER A 232 23.77 -51.51 -1.33
C SER A 232 24.54 -52.50 -2.17
N ASN A 233 25.55 -52.05 -2.93
CA ASN A 233 26.78 -52.81 -3.04
C ASN A 233 27.96 -51.94 -3.51
N ASN A 234 29.01 -52.04 -2.69
CA ASN A 234 30.43 -51.88 -2.97
C ASN A 234 30.84 -51.82 -4.45
N ASN A 235 31.77 -50.91 -4.77
CA ASN A 235 33.10 -51.38 -5.15
C ASN A 235 34.19 -50.30 -5.03
N LYS A 236 35.23 -50.66 -4.28
CA LYS A 236 36.60 -50.18 -4.44
C LYS A 236 37.13 -50.65 -5.79
N ARG A 237 37.79 -49.76 -6.53
CA ARG A 237 39.12 -49.98 -7.11
C ARG A 237 39.70 -48.64 -7.55
#